data_AF-A0A1M4M4T1-F1
#
_entry.id   AF-A0A1M4M4T1-F1
#
_cell.length_a   1.000
_cell.length_b   1.000
_cell.length_c   1.000
_cell.angle_alpha   90.00
_cell.angle_beta   90.00
_cell.angle_gamma   90.00
#
_symmetry.space_group_name_H-M   'P 1'
#
loop_
_entity.id
_entity.type
_entity.pdbx_description
1 polymer ?
#
loop_
_entity_poly.entity_id
_entity_poly.type
_entity_poly.pdbx_seq_one_letter_code
_entity_poly.pdbx_strand_id
1 'polypeptide(L)'
;MAIDYKKLTEDLIMAKQAAEEAAKGEDGGTANLDTMTIKLPRANENKVIEAVKKAGLYTRGKSEWIGPRFFISPPKCGQGNSRNRAVEAMAKVMREAGWGILVYYQMD
;
A
#
# COMPACT_ATOMS: atom_id res chain seq x y z
N MET A 1 -1.42 3.62 -21.70
CA MET A 1 -2.69 3.76 -20.98
C MET A 1 -2.58 4.92 -20.01
N ALA A 2 -3.54 5.82 -20.01
CA ALA A 2 -3.68 6.81 -18.94
C ALA A 2 -4.13 6.07 -17.66
N ILE A 3 -3.65 6.50 -16.50
CA ILE A 3 -4.07 5.91 -15.22
C ILE A 3 -5.45 6.46 -14.88
N ASP A 4 -6.36 5.56 -14.56
CA ASP A 4 -7.63 5.91 -13.95
C ASP A 4 -7.42 6.14 -12.44
N TYR A 5 -7.33 7.41 -12.04
CA TYR A 5 -7.13 7.80 -10.64
C TYR A 5 -8.36 7.57 -9.77
N LYS A 6 -9.56 7.51 -10.37
CA LYS A 6 -10.78 7.20 -9.62
C LYS A 6 -10.76 5.73 -9.23
N LYS A 7 -10.50 4.85 -10.20
CA LYS A 7 -10.29 3.42 -9.95
C LYS A 7 -9.16 3.17 -8.94
N LEU A 8 -8.02 3.86 -9.09
CA LEU A 8 -6.92 3.76 -8.12
C LEU A 8 -7.38 4.10 -6.69
N THR A 9 -8.17 5.15 -6.53
CA THR A 9 -8.68 5.57 -5.21
C THR A 9 -9.63 4.53 -4.64
N GLU A 10 -10.58 4.03 -5.44
CA GLU A 10 -11.55 3.02 -5.03
C GLU A 10 -10.87 1.70 -4.63
N ASP A 11 -9.92 1.23 -5.44
CA ASP A 11 -9.16 0.01 -5.14
C ASP A 11 -8.31 0.17 -3.86
N LEU A 12 -7.73 1.36 -3.64
CA LEU A 12 -7.00 1.65 -2.40
C LEU A 12 -7.91 1.71 -1.17
N ILE A 13 -9.15 2.18 -1.30
CA ILE A 13 -10.14 2.14 -0.20
C ILE A 13 -10.46 0.70 0.17
N MET A 14 -10.70 -0.16 -0.83
CA MET A 14 -10.92 -1.59 -0.60
C MET A 14 -9.71 -2.27 0.03
N ALA A 15 -8.50 -1.94 -0.45
CA ALA A 15 -7.25 -2.45 0.12
C ALA A 15 -7.08 -2.02 1.58
N LYS A 16 -7.39 -0.76 1.92
CA LYS A 16 -7.37 -0.27 3.30
C LYS A 16 -8.33 -1.07 4.20
N GLN A 17 -9.57 -1.29 3.76
CA GLN A 17 -10.56 -2.05 4.54
C GLN A 17 -10.09 -3.48 4.80
N ALA A 18 -9.54 -4.15 3.79
CA ALA A 18 -8.96 -5.49 3.94
C ALA A 18 -7.78 -5.50 4.92
N ALA A 19 -6.95 -4.46 4.89
CA ALA A 19 -5.81 -4.30 5.79
C ALA A 19 -6.24 -4.08 7.24
N GLU A 20 -7.24 -3.23 7.48
CA GLU A 20 -7.80 -2.99 8.83
C GLU A 20 -8.39 -4.27 9.43
N GLU A 21 -9.03 -5.11 8.61
CA GLU A 21 -9.54 -6.40 9.07
C GLU A 21 -8.40 -7.39 9.36
N ALA A 22 -7.43 -7.52 8.44
CA ALA A 22 -6.31 -8.45 8.57
C ALA A 22 -5.33 -8.07 9.70
N ALA A 23 -5.26 -6.78 10.03
CA ALA A 23 -4.44 -6.26 11.12
C ALA A 23 -4.90 -6.78 12.49
N LYS A 24 -6.18 -7.16 12.64
CA LYS A 24 -6.71 -7.67 13.91
C LYS A 24 -5.99 -8.95 14.34
N GLY A 25 -5.99 -9.19 15.65
CA GLY A 25 -5.28 -10.30 16.28
C GLY A 25 -3.97 -9.88 16.94
N GLU A 26 -3.15 -10.87 17.29
CA GLU A 26 -1.91 -10.66 18.04
C GLU A 26 -0.83 -9.95 17.20
N ASP A 27 -0.13 -9.00 17.82
CA ASP A 27 0.96 -8.20 17.23
C ASP A 27 2.34 -8.59 17.75
N GLY A 28 2.53 -9.86 18.10
CA GLY A 28 3.86 -10.40 18.42
C GLY A 28 4.79 -10.40 17.20
N GLY A 29 5.96 -11.01 17.37
CA GLY A 29 6.98 -11.10 16.33
C GLY A 29 7.89 -9.87 16.26
N THR A 30 8.74 -9.85 15.23
CA THR A 30 9.74 -8.80 15.03
C THR A 30 9.09 -7.51 14.55
N ALA A 31 9.47 -6.40 15.18
CA ALA A 31 9.07 -5.08 14.72
C ALA A 31 9.52 -4.87 13.27
N ASN A 32 8.59 -4.45 12.41
CA ASN A 32 8.83 -4.27 10.99
C ASN A 32 8.27 -2.95 10.48
N LEU A 33 8.75 -2.55 9.31
CA LEU A 33 8.31 -1.39 8.55
C LEU A 33 7.79 -1.80 7.17
N ASP A 34 7.17 -2.97 7.12
CA ASP A 34 6.62 -3.54 5.88
C ASP A 34 5.71 -2.52 5.18
N THR A 35 5.85 -2.43 3.87
CA THR A 35 5.19 -1.39 3.06
C THR A 35 4.80 -1.93 1.68
N MET A 36 3.56 -1.68 1.25
CA MET A 36 3.13 -2.01 -0.11
C MET A 36 3.70 -1.00 -1.10
N THR A 37 4.11 -1.46 -2.27
CA THR A 37 4.58 -0.60 -3.35
C THR A 37 3.81 -0.82 -4.64
N ILE A 38 3.59 0.25 -5.40
CA ILE A 38 2.86 0.21 -6.68
C ILE A 38 3.69 0.87 -7.80
N LYS A 39 3.85 0.15 -8.92
CA LYS A 39 4.55 0.64 -10.11
C LYS A 39 3.58 1.33 -11.06
N LEU A 40 3.76 2.64 -11.27
CA LEU A 40 2.91 3.47 -12.13
C LEU A 40 3.75 4.34 -13.10
N PRO A 41 4.30 3.78 -14.20
CA PRO A 41 5.35 4.42 -15.00
C PRO A 41 4.98 5.73 -15.71
N ARG A 42 3.68 6.01 -15.88
CA ARG A 42 3.17 7.20 -16.60
C ARG A 42 2.21 8.03 -15.74
N ALA A 43 2.30 7.88 -14.42
CA ALA A 43 1.43 8.60 -13.50
C ALA A 43 1.85 10.06 -13.34
N ASN A 44 0.86 10.92 -13.16
CA ASN A 44 1.08 12.21 -12.55
C ASN A 44 1.18 12.02 -11.03
N GLU A 45 2.36 12.30 -10.46
CA GLU A 45 2.67 12.08 -9.05
C GLU A 45 1.69 12.79 -8.10
N ASN A 46 1.33 14.05 -8.39
CA ASN A 46 0.38 14.79 -7.55
C ASN A 46 -0.99 14.12 -7.49
N LYS A 47 -1.47 13.59 -8.63
CA LYS A 47 -2.75 12.86 -8.69
C LYS A 47 -2.69 11.52 -7.96
N VAL A 48 -1.54 10.84 -7.96
CA VAL A 48 -1.34 9.62 -7.17
C VAL A 48 -1.37 9.93 -5.68
N ILE A 49 -0.62 10.95 -5.25
CA ILE A 49 -0.60 11.38 -3.84
C ILE A 49 -2.02 11.77 -3.39
N GLU A 50 -2.76 12.50 -4.22
CA GLU A 50 -4.15 12.87 -3.95
C GLU A 50 -5.06 11.64 -3.82
N ALA A 51 -4.95 10.67 -4.74
CA ALA A 51 -5.72 9.42 -4.69
C ALA A 51 -5.43 8.62 -3.40
N VAL A 52 -4.15 8.48 -3.03
CA VAL A 52 -3.72 7.81 -1.81
C VAL A 52 -4.28 8.51 -0.57
N LYS A 53 -4.21 9.85 -0.53
CA LYS A 53 -4.79 10.64 0.57
C LYS A 53 -6.32 10.49 0.66
N LYS A 54 -7.02 10.51 -0.48
CA LYS A 54 -8.49 10.29 -0.53
C LYS A 54 -8.88 8.91 -0.03
N ALA A 55 -8.04 7.90 -0.24
CA ALA A 55 -8.24 6.57 0.33
C ALA A 55 -7.93 6.48 1.83
N GLY A 56 -7.46 7.56 2.46
CA GLY A 56 -7.08 7.60 3.87
C GLY A 56 -5.77 6.87 4.17
N LEU A 57 -4.90 6.73 3.17
CA LEU A 57 -3.58 6.12 3.27
C LEU A 57 -2.48 7.18 3.12
N TYR A 58 -1.23 6.76 3.29
CA TYR A 58 -0.07 7.65 3.19
C TYR A 58 0.94 7.17 2.15
N THR A 59 1.46 8.11 1.37
CA THR A 59 2.64 7.94 0.52
C THR A 59 3.47 9.22 0.53
N ARG A 60 4.80 9.09 0.48
CA ARG A 60 5.71 10.24 0.33
C ARG A 60 5.80 10.77 -1.10
N GLY A 61 5.28 10.01 -2.07
CA GLY A 61 5.52 10.23 -3.50
C GLY A 61 6.34 9.12 -4.14
N LYS A 62 6.77 9.36 -5.37
CA LYS A 62 7.50 8.40 -6.18
C LYS A 62 8.92 8.23 -5.64
N SER A 63 9.42 7.00 -5.63
CA SER A 63 10.79 6.67 -5.28
C SER A 63 11.41 5.83 -6.39
N GLU A 64 12.70 6.07 -6.65
CA GLU A 64 13.49 5.35 -7.65
C GLU A 64 14.36 4.23 -7.02
N TRP A 65 14.33 4.06 -5.69
CA TRP A 65 15.28 3.23 -4.94
C TRP A 65 15.34 1.77 -5.40
N ILE A 66 14.19 1.18 -5.69
CA ILE A 66 14.07 -0.17 -6.25
C ILE A 66 13.32 -0.13 -7.60
N GLY A 67 13.57 0.95 -8.37
CA GLY A 67 12.84 1.31 -9.58
C GLY A 67 11.58 2.14 -9.32
N PRO A 68 11.08 2.89 -10.32
CA PRO A 68 10.06 3.93 -10.17
C PRO A 68 8.74 3.39 -9.63
N ARG A 69 8.46 3.67 -8.35
CA ARG A 69 7.26 3.19 -7.65
C ARG A 69 6.84 4.10 -6.50
N PHE A 70 5.60 3.98 -6.07
CA PHE A 70 5.08 4.65 -4.88
C PHE A 70 5.07 3.67 -3.72
N PHE A 71 5.52 4.13 -2.56
CA PHE A 71 5.44 3.38 -1.29
C PHE A 71 4.18 3.83 -0.57
N ILE A 72 3.26 2.91 -0.30
CA ILE A 72 1.99 3.17 0.35
C ILE A 72 1.98 2.42 1.67
N SER A 73 2.02 3.18 2.76
CA SER A 73 1.99 2.61 4.11
C SER A 73 0.63 1.95 4.38
N PRO A 74 0.60 0.83 5.12
CA PRO A 74 -0.66 0.28 5.63
C PRO A 74 -1.35 1.28 6.56
N PRO A 75 -2.68 1.12 6.78
CA PRO A 75 -3.37 1.88 7.81
C PRO A 75 -2.73 1.65 9.19
N LYS A 76 -3.04 2.53 10.14
CA LYS A 76 -2.48 2.45 11.49
C LYS A 76 -2.84 1.10 12.13
N CYS A 77 -1.83 0.28 12.37
CA CYS A 77 -1.92 -1.04 12.98
C CYS A 77 -0.69 -1.27 13.90
N GLY A 78 -0.53 -2.49 14.41
CA GLY A 78 0.65 -2.88 15.16
C GLY A 78 1.95 -2.81 14.35
N GLN A 79 3.10 -3.06 14.97
CA GLN A 79 4.41 -3.00 14.32
C GLN A 79 5.00 -4.39 14.02
N GLY A 80 4.46 -5.46 14.59
CA GLY A 80 4.91 -6.83 14.34
C GLY A 80 4.04 -7.53 13.30
N ASN A 81 3.52 -8.70 13.67
CA ASN A 81 2.70 -9.53 12.80
C ASN A 81 1.42 -8.82 12.31
N SER A 82 0.88 -7.85 13.05
CA SER A 82 -0.29 -7.06 12.63
C SER A 82 0.02 -6.31 11.33
N ARG A 83 1.20 -5.69 11.25
CA ARG A 83 1.63 -4.93 10.08
C ARG A 83 1.84 -5.81 8.86
N ASN A 84 2.50 -6.95 9.05
CA ASN A 84 2.74 -7.91 7.98
C ASN A 84 1.41 -8.36 7.34
N ARG A 85 0.45 -8.79 8.17
CA ARG A 85 -0.90 -9.17 7.70
C ARG A 85 -1.61 -8.03 6.98
N ALA A 86 -1.53 -6.82 7.51
CA ALA A 86 -2.14 -5.64 6.90
C ALA A 86 -1.59 -5.37 5.49
N VAL A 87 -0.25 -5.39 5.33
CA VAL A 87 0.41 -5.12 4.05
C VAL A 87 0.14 -6.22 3.03
N GLU A 88 0.15 -7.48 3.45
CA GLU A 88 -0.20 -8.60 2.57
C GLU A 88 -1.64 -8.50 2.06
N ALA A 89 -2.58 -8.16 2.95
CA ALA A 89 -3.98 -7.98 2.57
C ALA A 89 -4.16 -6.85 1.56
N MET A 90 -3.50 -5.70 1.77
CA MET A 90 -3.51 -4.62 0.77
C MET A 90 -2.95 -5.08 -0.57
N ALA A 91 -1.79 -5.74 -0.53
CA ALA A 91 -1.10 -6.16 -1.73
C ALA A 91 -1.93 -7.17 -2.53
N LYS A 92 -2.62 -8.08 -1.85
CA LYS A 92 -3.53 -9.04 -2.47
C LYS A 92 -4.66 -8.33 -3.21
N VAL A 93 -5.42 -7.45 -2.55
CA VAL A 93 -6.53 -6.71 -3.17
C VAL A 93 -6.07 -5.93 -4.40
N MET A 94 -4.94 -5.22 -4.28
CA MET A 94 -4.42 -4.41 -5.37
C MET A 94 -3.89 -5.25 -6.54
N ARG A 95 -3.30 -6.43 -6.29
CA ARG A 95 -2.89 -7.38 -7.34
C ARG A 95 -4.09 -7.93 -8.09
N GLU A 96 -5.14 -8.34 -7.37
CA GLU A 96 -6.39 -8.85 -7.94
C GLU A 96 -7.11 -7.79 -8.79
N ALA A 97 -7.00 -6.51 -8.41
CA ALA A 97 -7.47 -5.37 -9.19
C ALA A 97 -6.59 -5.05 -10.43
N GLY A 98 -5.49 -5.78 -10.65
CA GLY A 98 -4.63 -5.66 -11.83
C GLY A 98 -3.46 -4.68 -11.70
N TRP A 99 -3.16 -4.19 -10.49
CA TRP A 99 -2.06 -3.25 -10.28
C TRP A 99 -0.70 -3.95 -10.16
N GLY A 100 0.36 -3.28 -10.61
CA GLY A 100 1.73 -3.76 -10.51
C GLY A 100 2.30 -3.59 -9.10
N ILE A 101 2.02 -4.54 -8.21
CA ILE A 101 2.34 -4.47 -6.78
C ILE A 101 3.55 -5.31 -6.38
N LEU A 102 4.35 -4.78 -5.47
CA LEU A 102 5.37 -5.51 -4.72
C LEU A 102 5.27 -5.14 -3.23
N VAL A 103 5.58 -6.07 -2.34
CA VAL A 103 5.71 -5.80 -0.91
C VAL A 103 7.19 -5.60 -0.60
N TYR A 104 7.51 -4.52 0.08
CA TYR A 104 8.83 -4.29 0.64
C TYR A 104 8.78 -4.68 2.12
N TYR A 105 9.48 -5.76 2.46
CA TYR A 105 9.63 -6.20 3.85
C TYR A 105 10.86 -5.54 4.45
N GLN A 106 10.70 -4.96 5.63
CA GLN A 106 11.79 -4.37 6.38
C GLN A 106 11.67 -4.81 7.83
N MET A 107 12.55 -5.73 8.22
CA MET A 107 12.68 -6.20 9.59
C MET A 107 13.84 -5.47 10.27
N ASP A 108 13.66 -5.14 11.54
CA ASP A 108 14.74 -4.72 12.45
C ASP A 108 15.34 -5.93 13.18
#